data_AF-A0A7W1XBP3-F1
#
_entry.id   AF-A0A7W1XBP3-F1
#
_cell.length_a   1.000
_cell.length_b   1.000
_cell.length_c   1.000
_cell.angle_alpha   90.00
_cell.angle_beta   90.00
_cell.angle_gamma   90.00
#
_symmetry.space_group_name_H-M   'P 1'
#
loop_
_entity.id
_entity.type
_entity.pdbx_description
1 polymer ?
#
loop_
_entity_poly.entity_id
_entity_poly.type
_entity_poly.pdbx_seq_one_letter_code
_entity_poly.pdbx_strand_id
1 'polypeptide(L)'
;MSSVILITGKVQFKINLDPTIWIIDDRRFSLSDRIPGTEGLAMELAPFLNNAGPAPDATHVILHRSVGEKVILTMEQAQTSFLCFAKENKPIREGGPALLYLADGSNKENPVSHLTELEVTSM
;
A
#
# COMPACT_ATOMS: atom_id res chain seq x y z
N MET A 1 8.76 15.11 4.32
CA MET A 1 8.22 13.75 4.10
C MET A 1 6.71 13.82 4.18
N SER A 2 5.99 13.30 3.17
CA SER A 2 4.53 13.18 3.26
C SER A 2 4.19 12.11 4.29
N SER A 3 3.27 12.39 5.21
CA SER A 3 2.75 11.40 6.17
C SER A 3 1.58 10.61 5.59
N VAL A 4 1.20 10.91 4.33
CA VAL A 4 -0.01 10.43 3.68
C VAL A 4 0.34 9.87 2.30
N ILE A 5 -0.36 8.80 1.90
CA ILE A 5 -0.33 8.21 0.55
C ILE A 5 -1.68 8.52 -0.11
N LEU A 6 -1.68 9.07 -1.31
CA LEU A 6 -2.92 9.40 -2.04
C LEU A 6 -3.37 8.22 -2.91
N ILE A 7 -4.68 7.97 -2.98
CA ILE A 7 -5.29 7.15 -4.04
C ILE A 7 -5.94 8.09 -5.05
N THR A 8 -5.54 7.99 -6.31
CA THR A 8 -5.93 8.93 -7.38
C THR A 8 -6.17 8.18 -8.71
N GLY A 9 -6.24 8.93 -9.83
CA GLY A 9 -6.46 8.39 -11.16
C GLY A 9 -7.93 8.10 -11.44
N LYS A 10 -8.22 6.94 -12.05
CA LYS A 10 -9.55 6.47 -12.45
C LYS A 10 -10.34 5.92 -11.26
N VAL A 11 -10.63 6.79 -10.30
CA VAL A 11 -11.41 6.51 -9.09
C VAL A 11 -12.55 7.52 -8.94
N GLN A 12 -13.67 7.09 -8.36
CA GLN A 12 -14.79 7.96 -8.03
C GLN A 12 -14.44 8.95 -6.91
N PHE A 13 -13.67 8.48 -5.92
CA PHE A 13 -13.27 9.25 -4.76
C PHE A 13 -11.76 9.17 -4.57
N LYS A 14 -11.10 10.33 -4.54
CA LYS A 14 -9.69 10.40 -4.13
C LYS A 14 -9.61 10.20 -2.62
N ILE A 15 -8.74 9.30 -2.18
CA ILE A 15 -8.61 8.94 -0.76
C ILE A 15 -7.22 9.30 -0.26
N ASN A 16 -7.16 9.84 0.95
CA ASN A 16 -5.92 10.06 1.69
C ASN A 16 -5.74 8.90 2.67
N LEU A 17 -4.69 8.11 2.48
CA LEU A 17 -4.29 7.08 3.43
C LEU A 17 -3.29 7.67 4.42
N ASP A 18 -3.64 7.66 5.69
CA ASP A 18 -2.76 8.06 6.79
C ASP A 18 -2.37 6.83 7.61
N PRO A 19 -1.19 6.24 7.37
CA PRO A 19 -0.73 5.08 8.12
C PRO A 19 -0.45 5.37 9.60
N THR A 20 -0.36 6.64 10.02
CA THR A 20 -0.03 7.00 11.40
C THR A 20 -1.16 6.70 12.38
N ILE A 21 -2.41 6.64 11.90
CA ILE A 21 -3.59 6.36 12.72
C ILE A 21 -3.97 4.88 12.75
N TRP A 22 -3.38 4.03 11.90
CA TRP A 22 -3.73 2.61 11.82
C TRP A 22 -3.28 1.79 13.04
N ILE A 23 -2.46 2.36 13.92
CA ILE A 23 -2.02 1.67 15.15
C ILE A 23 -3.18 1.35 16.11
N ILE A 24 -4.32 2.02 15.99
CA ILE A 24 -5.53 1.74 16.78
C ILE A 24 -6.67 1.14 15.94
N ASP A 25 -6.40 0.79 14.67
CA ASP A 25 -7.40 0.21 13.78
C ASP A 25 -7.46 -1.31 13.96
N ASP A 26 -8.64 -1.86 14.24
CA ASP A 26 -8.83 -3.30 14.47
C ASP A 26 -8.64 -4.16 13.21
N ARG A 27 -8.62 -3.55 12.02
CA ARG A 27 -8.38 -4.25 10.75
C ARG A 27 -6.90 -4.58 10.53
N ARG A 28 -5.99 -4.01 11.33
CA ARG A 28 -4.56 -4.30 11.24
C ARG A 28 -4.28 -5.76 11.60
N PHE A 29 -3.21 -6.31 11.04
CA PHE A 29 -2.79 -7.68 11.33
C PHE A 29 -1.26 -7.77 11.35
N SER A 30 -0.74 -8.88 11.91
CA SER A 30 0.70 -9.17 11.84
C SER A 30 1.04 -9.65 10.43
N LEU A 31 1.98 -8.98 9.78
CA LEU A 31 2.39 -9.31 8.41
C LEU A 31 2.91 -10.76 8.30
N SER A 32 3.47 -11.30 9.40
CA SER A 32 3.93 -12.68 9.50
C SER A 32 2.82 -13.71 9.27
N ASP A 33 1.57 -13.34 9.55
CA ASP A 33 0.38 -14.19 9.38
C ASP A 33 -0.02 -14.33 7.91
N ARG A 34 0.55 -13.52 7.02
CA ARG A 34 0.32 -13.55 5.57
C ARG A 34 1.60 -13.89 4.80
N ILE A 35 2.74 -13.37 5.25
CA ILE A 35 4.06 -13.59 4.63
C ILE A 35 5.01 -14.14 5.71
N PRO A 36 5.19 -15.48 5.81
CA PRO A 36 6.03 -16.09 6.83
C PRO A 36 7.45 -15.52 6.83
N GLY A 37 7.96 -15.20 8.03
CA GLY A 37 9.28 -14.62 8.22
C GLY A 37 9.38 -13.11 7.95
N THR A 38 8.26 -12.43 7.69
CA THR A 38 8.22 -10.97 7.53
C THR A 38 7.50 -10.33 8.72
N GLU A 39 8.23 -9.56 9.53
CA GLU A 39 7.65 -8.87 10.69
C GLU A 39 7.07 -7.50 10.32
N GLY A 40 6.01 -7.11 11.03
CA GLY A 40 5.40 -5.79 10.94
C GLY A 40 3.89 -5.81 11.17
N LEU A 41 3.31 -4.64 11.40
CA LEU A 41 1.86 -4.46 11.37
C LEU A 41 1.45 -3.89 10.01
N ALA A 42 0.43 -4.49 9.42
CA ALA A 42 -0.02 -4.16 8.08
C ALA A 42 -1.54 -4.02 7.97
N MET A 43 -1.95 -3.40 6.87
CA MET A 43 -3.34 -3.28 6.42
C MET A 43 -3.45 -3.86 5.00
N GLU A 44 -4.59 -4.44 4.66
CA GLU A 44 -4.88 -4.83 3.27
C GLU A 44 -5.10 -3.58 2.42
N LEU A 45 -4.61 -3.57 1.18
CA LEU A 45 -4.82 -2.43 0.27
C LEU A 45 -6.23 -2.44 -0.36
N ALA A 46 -6.81 -3.62 -0.60
CA ALA A 46 -8.11 -3.78 -1.25
C ALA A 46 -9.24 -2.90 -0.68
N PRO A 47 -9.48 -2.84 0.65
CA PRO A 47 -10.57 -2.02 1.19
C PRO A 47 -10.45 -0.54 0.80
N PHE A 48 -9.23 -0.01 0.73
CA PHE A 48 -9.02 1.38 0.35
C PHE A 48 -9.24 1.61 -1.14
N LEU A 49 -8.75 0.70 -2.00
CA LEU A 49 -9.02 0.77 -3.43
C LEU A 49 -10.51 0.65 -3.73
N ASN A 50 -11.22 -0.28 -3.09
CA ASN A 50 -12.66 -0.48 -3.26
C ASN A 50 -13.44 0.76 -2.84
N ASN A 51 -13.10 1.36 -1.70
CA ASN A 51 -13.72 2.60 -1.23
C ASN A 51 -13.47 3.79 -2.16
N ALA A 52 -12.34 3.80 -2.89
CA ALA A 52 -12.07 4.83 -3.88
C ALA A 52 -13.01 4.72 -5.09
N GLY A 53 -13.67 3.58 -5.28
CA GLY A 53 -14.57 3.33 -6.41
C GLY A 53 -13.82 3.35 -7.75
N PRO A 54 -12.93 2.37 -8.02
CA PRO A 54 -12.18 2.31 -9.27
C PRO A 54 -13.14 2.20 -10.45
N ALA A 55 -12.80 2.83 -11.58
CA ALA A 55 -13.56 2.64 -12.80
C ALA A 55 -13.57 1.15 -13.21
N PRO A 56 -14.67 0.61 -13.76
CA PRO A 56 -14.76 -0.82 -14.11
C PRO A 56 -13.73 -1.28 -15.15
N ASP A 57 -13.19 -0.34 -15.93
CA ASP A 57 -12.16 -0.58 -16.94
C ASP A 57 -10.73 -0.32 -16.42
N ALA A 58 -10.55 -0.03 -15.12
CA ALA A 58 -9.22 0.13 -14.53
C ALA A 58 -8.52 -1.23 -14.42
N THR A 59 -7.29 -1.30 -14.93
CA THR A 59 -6.51 -2.54 -15.05
C THR A 59 -5.25 -2.53 -14.20
N HIS A 60 -4.74 -1.36 -13.81
CA HIS A 60 -3.46 -1.21 -13.14
C HIS A 60 -3.47 -0.15 -12.04
N VAL A 61 -2.49 -0.23 -11.14
CA VAL A 61 -2.16 0.80 -10.16
C VAL A 61 -0.68 1.15 -10.29
N ILE A 62 -0.40 2.44 -10.52
CA ILE A 62 0.96 2.98 -10.55
C ILE A 62 1.32 3.46 -9.15
N LEU A 63 2.37 2.88 -8.59
CA LEU A 63 2.96 3.27 -7.31
C LEU A 63 4.00 4.37 -7.58
N HIS A 64 3.64 5.61 -7.29
CA HIS A 64 4.57 6.73 -7.32
C HIS A 64 5.39 6.79 -6.04
N ARG A 65 6.68 7.12 -6.20
CA ARG A 65 7.66 7.09 -5.12
C ARG A 65 8.44 8.38 -5.11
N SER A 66 8.75 8.89 -3.91
CA SER A 66 9.61 10.07 -3.79
C SER A 66 11.08 9.75 -4.12
N VAL A 67 11.45 8.47 -4.13
CA VAL A 67 12.79 7.99 -4.49
C VAL A 67 12.67 6.71 -5.31
N GLY A 68 13.41 6.64 -6.41
CA GLY A 68 13.42 5.51 -7.34
C GLY A 68 12.30 5.55 -8.37
N GLU A 69 12.34 4.57 -9.28
CA GLU A 69 11.35 4.45 -10.36
C GLU A 69 9.97 4.06 -9.84
N LYS A 70 8.94 4.46 -10.60
CA LYS A 70 7.55 4.03 -10.39
C LYS A 70 7.46 2.51 -10.54
N VAL A 71 6.58 1.90 -9.75
CA VAL A 71 6.27 0.47 -9.86
C VAL A 71 4.84 0.35 -10.38
N ILE A 72 4.62 -0.52 -11.36
CA ILE A 72 3.29 -0.76 -11.94
C ILE A 72 2.82 -2.13 -11.47
N LEU A 73 1.65 -2.17 -10.86
CA LEU A 73 0.97 -3.41 -10.48
C LEU A 73 -0.28 -3.59 -11.34
N THR A 74 -0.62 -4.83 -11.64
CA THR A 74 -1.99 -5.16 -12.07
C THR A 74 -2.96 -4.84 -10.93
N MET A 75 -4.24 -4.59 -11.27
CA MET A 75 -5.28 -4.35 -10.26
C MET A 75 -5.39 -5.54 -9.28
N GLU A 76 -5.23 -6.77 -9.77
CA GLU A 76 -5.24 -7.99 -8.93
C GLU A 76 -4.09 -8.00 -7.91
N GLN A 77 -2.86 -7.71 -8.35
CA GLN A 77 -1.72 -7.59 -7.45
C GLN A 77 -1.93 -6.48 -6.42
N ALA A 78 -2.46 -5.32 -6.85
CA ALA A 78 -2.72 -4.21 -5.95
C ALA A 78 -3.80 -4.56 -4.90
N GLN A 79 -4.88 -5.24 -5.28
CA GLN A 79 -5.94 -5.63 -4.35
C GLN A 79 -5.47 -6.65 -3.31
N THR A 80 -4.54 -7.54 -3.67
CA THR A 80 -4.01 -8.53 -2.74
C THR A 80 -2.84 -8.01 -1.89
N SER A 81 -2.27 -6.86 -2.22
CA SER A 81 -1.10 -6.29 -1.54
C SER A 81 -1.38 -5.82 -0.11
N PHE A 82 -0.32 -5.76 0.68
CA PHE A 82 -0.34 -5.30 2.08
C PHE A 82 0.48 -4.03 2.26
N LEU A 83 -0.06 -3.06 3.02
CA LEU A 83 0.63 -1.86 3.45
C LEU A 83 1.14 -2.03 4.88
N CYS A 84 2.43 -2.31 5.03
CA CYS A 84 3.12 -2.38 6.32
C CYS A 84 3.42 -0.97 6.82
N PHE A 85 2.83 -0.59 7.95
CA PHE A 85 2.93 0.77 8.50
C PHE A 85 3.72 0.85 9.80
N ALA A 86 4.03 -0.29 10.43
CA ALA A 86 4.89 -0.34 11.61
C ALA A 86 5.76 -1.61 11.63
N LYS A 87 6.98 -1.50 12.18
CA LYS A 87 7.90 -2.62 12.47
C LYS A 87 8.53 -2.40 13.84
N GLU A 88 8.82 -3.48 14.57
CA GLU A 88 9.41 -3.40 15.92
C GLU A 88 8.64 -2.44 16.86
N ASN A 89 7.31 -2.42 16.77
CA ASN A 89 6.41 -1.51 17.50
C ASN A 89 6.63 -0.01 17.23
N LYS A 90 7.28 0.35 16.11
CA LYS A 90 7.51 1.74 15.69
C LYS A 90 6.88 1.98 14.30
N PRO A 91 6.28 3.16 14.06
CA PRO A 91 5.84 3.53 12.73
C PRO A 91 7.00 3.51 11.73
N ILE A 92 6.73 3.13 10.48
CA ILE A 92 7.71 3.23 9.41
C ILE A 92 8.00 4.71 9.13
N ARG A 93 9.25 5.13 9.41
CA ARG A 93 9.74 6.49 9.13
C ARG A 93 10.65 6.49 7.91
N GLU A 94 11.69 5.66 7.92
CA GLU A 94 12.59 5.49 6.79
C GLU A 94 11.90 4.70 5.68
N GLY A 95 11.86 5.26 4.46
CA GLY A 95 11.09 4.71 3.35
C GLY A 95 9.57 4.72 3.53
N GLY A 96 9.06 5.43 4.54
CA GLY A 96 7.62 5.52 4.85
C GLY A 96 6.81 6.43 3.92
N PRO A 97 5.52 6.66 4.26
CA PRO A 97 4.88 6.34 5.55
C PRO A 97 4.39 4.88 5.70
N ALA A 98 4.41 4.09 4.62
CA ALA A 98 4.18 2.65 4.64
C ALA A 98 5.01 1.96 3.55
N LEU A 99 5.24 0.65 3.71
CA LEU A 99 5.90 -0.20 2.73
C LEU A 99 4.87 -1.15 2.10
N LEU A 100 4.91 -1.34 0.78
CA LEU A 100 4.02 -2.28 0.10
C LEU A 100 4.69 -3.63 -0.11
N TYR A 101 4.01 -4.68 0.34
CA TYR A 101 4.35 -6.09 0.12
C TYR A 101 3.33 -6.75 -0.80
N LEU A 102 3.82 -7.55 -1.74
CA LEU A 102 2.98 -8.42 -2.56
C LEU A 102 2.57 -9.65 -1.76
N ALA A 103 1.33 -10.11 -1.95
CA ALA A 103 0.78 -11.25 -1.21
C ALA A 103 1.56 -12.55 -1.40
N ASP A 104 2.20 -12.72 -2.56
CA ASP A 104 3.05 -13.87 -2.86
C ASP A 104 4.42 -13.82 -2.15
N GLY A 105 4.73 -12.73 -1.45
CA GLY A 105 6.00 -12.51 -0.76
C GLY A 105 7.19 -12.32 -1.68
N SER A 106 6.99 -12.19 -3.01
CA SER A 106 8.06 -12.08 -4.00
C SER A 106 8.97 -10.86 -3.78
N ASN A 107 8.45 -9.81 -3.15
CA ASN A 107 9.18 -8.59 -2.83
C ASN A 107 9.54 -8.45 -1.34
N LYS A 108 9.46 -9.53 -0.53
CA LYS A 108 9.68 -9.43 0.93
C LYS A 108 11.05 -8.85 1.33
N GLU A 109 12.09 -9.12 0.54
CA GLU A 109 13.45 -8.61 0.77
C GLU A 109 13.62 -7.16 0.33
N ASN A 110 12.81 -6.70 -0.64
CA ASN A 110 12.86 -5.36 -1.21
C ASN A 110 11.43 -4.82 -1.41
N PRO A 111 10.70 -4.52 -0.31
CA PRO A 111 9.34 -4.01 -0.40
C PRO A 111 9.33 -2.62 -1.06
N VAL A 112 8.22 -2.26 -1.68
CA VAL A 112 8.10 -0.95 -2.33
C VAL A 112 8.00 0.12 -1.23
N SER A 113 8.99 1.01 -1.21
CA SER A 113 9.13 2.08 -0.21
C SER A 113 8.91 3.46 -0.82
N HIS A 114 8.87 4.49 0.03
CA HIS A 114 8.77 5.90 -0.34
C HIS A 114 7.49 6.23 -1.12
N LEU A 115 6.41 5.49 -0.86
CA LEU A 115 5.13 5.66 -1.54
C LEU A 115 4.53 7.04 -1.26
N THR A 116 4.13 7.73 -2.32
CA THR A 116 3.44 9.03 -2.23
C THR A 116 2.04 8.99 -2.80
N GLU A 117 1.82 8.15 -3.83
CA GLU A 117 0.55 8.09 -4.56
C GLU A 117 0.36 6.71 -5.21
N LEU A 118 -0.89 6.25 -5.21
CA LEU A 118 -1.42 5.05 -5.86
C LEU A 118 -2.38 5.51 -6.95
N GLU A 119 -1.91 5.64 -8.18
CA GLU A 119 -2.70 6.11 -9.32
C GLU A 119 -3.36 4.94 -10.04
N VAL A 120 -4.69 4.89 -10.03
CA VAL A 120 -5.46 3.86 -10.74
C VAL A 120 -5.59 4.21 -12.22
N THR A 121 -5.33 3.26 -13.13
CA THR A 121 -5.30 3.49 -14.59
C THR A 121 -5.77 2.29 -15.41
N SER A 122 -5.97 2.49 -16.71
CA SER A 122 -6.46 1.50 -17.69
C SER A 122 -5.46 1.23 -18.83
N MET A 123 -4.15 1.26 -18.53
CA MET A 123 -3.08 1.05 -19.53
C MET A 123 -3.37 -0.07 -20.52
#